data_AF-A0A934ISF1-F1
#
_entry.id   AF-A0A934ISF1-F1
#
_cell.length_a   1.000
_cell.length_b   1.000
_cell.length_c   1.000
_cell.angle_alpha   90.00
_cell.angle_beta   90.00
_cell.angle_gamma   90.00
#
_symmetry.space_group_name_H-M   'P 1'
#
loop_
_entity.id
_entity.type
_entity.pdbx_description
1 polymer ?
#
loop_
_entity_poly.entity_id
_entity_poly.type
_entity_poly.pdbx_seq_one_letter_code
_entity_poly.pdbx_strand_id
1 'polypeptide(L)'
;MPTHTNPASFGQMPQDQPAPQAAPAPPLREGTTKIQAERHETLWLSLAALHKDTIALGAKKPNAPVSEALRISAEGLLSDCAAFTRRRNERLPVAAPDLAGLAAQLGQALAALEGWEAHHTTWDTRFNCRIWNLHTGYLPIMRLHPPAAALKFQRDDPDAIRHKLVRMMESRQRQAYEEGFAAGRAAREGVPVPETGPAPETAAAIYPRLRRLD
;
A
#
# COMPACT_ATOMS: atom_id res chain seq x y z
N MET A 1 53.21 -23.25 -27.44
CA MET A 1 51.94 -24.02 -27.45
C MET A 1 50.78 -23.01 -27.39
N PRO A 2 49.75 -23.23 -28.21
CA PRO A 2 48.97 -22.17 -28.87
C PRO A 2 47.84 -21.55 -28.02
N THR A 3 47.54 -20.31 -28.39
CA THR A 3 46.30 -19.58 -28.15
C THR A 3 45.08 -20.37 -28.63
N HIS A 4 44.13 -20.64 -27.74
CA HIS A 4 42.77 -21.01 -28.11
C HIS A 4 41.83 -19.85 -27.79
N THR A 5 41.63 -19.00 -28.80
CA THR A 5 40.52 -18.06 -28.87
C THR A 5 39.26 -18.85 -29.20
N ASN A 6 38.29 -18.83 -28.28
CA ASN A 6 37.00 -19.47 -28.45
C ASN A 6 36.00 -18.46 -29.06
N PRO A 7 35.46 -18.63 -30.28
CA PRO A 7 34.42 -17.78 -30.81
C PRO A 7 33.04 -18.33 -30.43
N ALA A 8 32.44 -17.80 -29.37
CA ALA A 8 31.06 -18.13 -29.03
C ALA A 8 30.09 -17.14 -29.70
N SER A 9 29.44 -17.65 -30.74
CA SER A 9 28.07 -17.39 -31.20
C SER A 9 27.44 -16.03 -30.90
N PHE A 10 27.32 -15.21 -31.95
CA PHE A 10 26.19 -14.31 -32.10
C PHE A 10 24.92 -15.14 -32.27
N GLY A 11 24.07 -15.17 -31.24
CA GLY A 11 22.79 -15.88 -31.29
C GLY A 11 21.81 -15.35 -30.26
N GLN A 12 20.64 -14.96 -30.77
CA GLN A 12 19.36 -14.70 -30.08
C GLN A 12 19.12 -13.28 -29.53
N MET A 13 18.27 -12.57 -30.29
CA MET A 13 17.45 -11.47 -29.79
C MET A 13 16.57 -11.98 -28.62
N PRO A 14 16.37 -11.20 -27.54
CA PRO A 14 15.38 -11.53 -26.54
C PRO A 14 13.98 -11.45 -27.14
N GLN A 15 13.31 -12.60 -27.21
CA GLN A 15 11.87 -12.70 -27.45
C GLN A 15 11.11 -12.00 -26.32
N ASP A 16 10.08 -11.24 -26.72
CA ASP A 16 8.83 -10.96 -26.00
C ASP A 16 8.91 -10.96 -24.47
N GLN A 17 9.28 -9.82 -23.90
CA GLN A 17 8.95 -9.52 -22.51
C GLN A 17 7.43 -9.29 -22.41
N PRO A 18 6.66 -10.12 -21.68
CA PRO A 18 5.29 -9.79 -21.38
C PRO A 18 5.26 -8.49 -20.56
N ALA A 19 4.31 -7.61 -20.90
CA ALA A 19 4.11 -6.33 -20.25
C ALA A 19 4.19 -6.45 -18.71
N PRO A 20 4.75 -5.45 -18.00
CA PRO A 20 4.81 -5.47 -16.56
C PRO A 20 3.40 -5.69 -16.02
N GLN A 21 3.18 -6.86 -15.41
CA GLN A 21 1.95 -7.14 -14.68
C GLN A 21 1.74 -5.98 -13.73
N ALA A 22 0.68 -5.21 -13.96
CA ALA A 22 0.23 -4.19 -13.03
C ALA A 22 0.20 -4.86 -11.65
N ALA A 23 1.00 -4.32 -10.72
CA ALA A 23 1.06 -4.83 -9.37
C ALA A 23 -0.38 -5.03 -8.88
N PRO A 24 -0.70 -6.18 -8.26
CA PRO A 24 -2.04 -6.42 -7.74
C PRO A 24 -2.42 -5.21 -6.87
N ALA A 25 -3.58 -4.60 -7.19
CA ALA A 25 -4.10 -3.49 -6.42
C ALA A 25 -4.03 -3.89 -4.94
N PRO A 26 -3.42 -3.07 -4.06
CA PRO A 26 -3.28 -3.43 -2.66
C PRO A 26 -4.67 -3.81 -2.13
N PRO A 27 -4.79 -4.93 -1.39
CA PRO A 27 -6.09 -5.35 -0.86
C PRO A 27 -6.71 -4.17 -0.11
N LEU A 28 -8.01 -3.95 -0.33
CA LEU A 28 -8.78 -2.94 0.38
C LEU A 28 -8.61 -3.24 1.88
N ARG A 29 -7.73 -2.46 2.54
CA ARG A 29 -7.38 -2.70 3.93
C ARG A 29 -8.63 -2.46 4.75
N GLU A 30 -9.10 -3.49 5.45
CA GLU A 30 -10.18 -3.35 6.42
C GLU A 30 -9.77 -2.25 7.40
N GLY A 31 -10.58 -1.19 7.47
CA GLY A 31 -10.31 -0.09 8.39
C GLY A 31 -10.39 -0.61 9.82
N THR A 32 -9.72 0.05 10.76
CA THR A 32 -10.01 -0.14 12.19
C THR A 32 -10.98 0.95 12.68
N THR A 33 -11.49 0.81 13.90
CA THR A 33 -12.30 1.85 14.55
C THR A 33 -11.43 2.67 15.49
N LYS A 34 -11.81 3.92 15.76
CA LYS A 34 -11.06 4.79 16.68
C LYS A 34 -10.89 4.16 18.06
N ILE A 35 -11.96 3.57 18.60
CA ILE A 35 -11.97 2.91 19.91
C ILE A 35 -10.98 1.74 19.93
N GLN A 36 -10.93 0.94 18.85
CA GLN A 36 -10.02 -0.19 18.75
C GLN A 36 -8.55 0.26 18.66
N ALA A 37 -8.26 1.34 17.94
CA ALA A 37 -6.93 1.94 17.87
C ALA A 37 -6.47 2.47 19.25
N GLU A 38 -7.31 3.22 19.97
CA GLU A 38 -7.00 3.73 21.31
C GLU A 38 -6.78 2.61 22.32
N ARG A 39 -7.60 1.54 22.24
CA ARG A 39 -7.42 0.34 23.07
C ARG A 39 -6.10 -0.36 22.75
N HIS A 40 -5.74 -0.49 21.47
CA HIS A 40 -4.45 -1.06 21.06
C HIS A 40 -3.28 -0.26 21.64
N GLU A 41 -3.32 1.08 21.54
CA GLU A 41 -2.26 1.93 22.06
C GLU A 41 -2.09 1.81 23.57
N THR A 42 -3.20 1.84 24.31
CA THR A 42 -3.20 1.70 25.77
C THR A 42 -2.63 0.33 26.19
N LEU A 43 -3.06 -0.73 25.49
CA LEU A 43 -2.62 -2.09 25.74
C LEU A 43 -1.14 -2.30 25.41
N TRP A 44 -0.65 -1.69 24.32
CA TRP A 44 0.75 -1.77 23.95
C TRP A 44 1.64 -1.13 25.03
N LEU A 45 1.25 0.04 25.56
CA LEU A 45 2.02 0.73 26.61
C LEU A 45 2.08 -0.07 27.91
N SER A 46 0.95 -0.62 28.35
CA SER A 46 0.91 -1.44 29.58
C SER A 46 1.72 -2.72 29.44
N LEU A 47 1.62 -3.39 28.29
CA LEU A 47 2.35 -4.62 28.04
C LEU A 47 3.86 -4.37 27.86
N ALA A 48 4.25 -3.27 27.19
CA ALA A 48 5.65 -2.88 27.04
C ALA A 48 6.31 -2.54 28.38
N ALA A 49 5.59 -1.85 29.27
CA ALA A 49 6.06 -1.59 30.63
C ALA A 49 6.29 -2.90 31.41
N LEU A 50 5.29 -3.79 31.42
CA LEU A 50 5.39 -5.08 32.09
C LEU A 50 6.52 -5.96 31.53
N HIS A 51 6.68 -5.97 30.21
CA HIS A 51 7.75 -6.70 29.52
C HIS A 51 9.13 -6.19 29.93
N LYS A 52 9.32 -4.87 30.03
CA LYS A 52 10.60 -4.29 30.48
C LYS A 52 10.94 -4.71 31.91
N ASP A 53 9.96 -4.68 32.80
CA ASP A 53 10.16 -5.07 34.21
C ASP A 53 10.46 -6.56 34.34
N THR A 54 9.73 -7.40 33.60
CA THR A 54 9.95 -8.86 33.59
C THR A 54 11.30 -9.25 32.96
N ILE A 55 11.76 -8.57 31.91
CA ILE A 55 13.12 -8.75 31.38
C ILE A 55 14.16 -8.43 32.45
N ALA A 56 14.02 -7.30 33.16
CA ALA A 56 14.98 -6.89 34.18
C ALA A 56 15.05 -7.88 35.35
N LEU A 57 13.92 -8.49 35.72
CA LEU A 57 13.85 -9.53 36.74
C LEU A 57 14.40 -10.88 36.21
N GLY A 58 14.01 -11.28 35.01
CA GLY A 58 14.44 -12.52 34.35
C GLY A 58 15.94 -12.55 34.07
N ALA A 59 16.55 -11.41 33.73
CA ALA A 59 17.99 -11.30 33.54
C ALA A 59 18.79 -11.61 34.82
N LYS A 60 18.22 -11.33 36.00
CA LYS A 60 18.85 -11.61 37.28
C LYS A 60 18.57 -13.04 37.76
N LYS A 61 17.34 -13.53 37.54
CA LYS A 61 16.87 -14.83 38.04
C LYS A 61 15.93 -15.49 37.01
N PRO A 62 16.48 -16.16 35.98
CA PRO A 62 15.67 -16.65 34.86
C PRO A 62 14.69 -17.77 35.28
N ASN A 63 15.16 -18.71 36.11
CA ASN A 63 14.39 -19.88 36.54
C ASN A 63 13.55 -19.63 37.81
N ALA A 64 13.48 -18.38 38.29
CA ALA A 64 12.67 -18.08 39.47
C ALA A 64 11.18 -18.12 39.11
N PRO A 65 10.33 -18.61 40.03
CA PRO A 65 8.89 -18.64 39.81
C PRO A 65 8.33 -17.23 39.73
N VAL A 66 7.36 -17.04 38.83
CA VAL A 66 6.60 -15.79 38.72
C VAL A 66 5.75 -15.60 39.96
N SER A 67 5.76 -14.40 40.55
CA SER A 67 4.88 -14.10 41.68
C SER A 67 3.41 -14.13 41.25
N GLU A 68 2.50 -14.51 42.15
CA GLU A 68 1.09 -14.66 41.80
C GLU A 68 0.46 -13.37 41.27
N ALA A 69 0.79 -12.22 41.88
CA ALA A 69 0.33 -10.92 41.41
C ALA A 69 0.79 -10.63 39.98
N LEU A 70 2.06 -10.91 39.66
CA LEU A 70 2.63 -10.71 38.33
C LEU A 70 1.98 -11.64 37.30
N ARG A 71 1.73 -12.91 37.70
CA ARG A 71 1.03 -13.89 36.87
C ARG A 71 -0.39 -13.41 36.51
N ILE A 72 -1.17 -12.97 37.50
CA ILE A 72 -2.55 -12.48 37.28
C ILE A 72 -2.55 -11.27 36.35
N SER A 73 -1.66 -10.30 36.57
CA SER A 73 -1.56 -9.13 35.69
C SER A 73 -1.15 -9.50 34.27
N ALA A 74 -0.18 -10.41 34.11
CA ALA A 74 0.25 -10.87 32.80
C ALA A 74 -0.87 -11.63 32.06
N GLU A 75 -1.59 -12.54 32.72
CA GLU A 75 -2.71 -13.26 32.12
C GLU A 75 -3.85 -12.33 31.71
N GLY A 76 -4.15 -11.31 32.52
CA GLY A 76 -5.12 -10.27 32.17
C GLY A 76 -4.75 -9.53 30.89
N LEU A 77 -3.51 -9.06 30.78
CA LEU A 77 -3.03 -8.35 29.59
C LEU A 77 -2.94 -9.26 28.36
N LEU A 78 -2.50 -10.51 28.52
CA LEU A 78 -2.45 -11.50 27.44
C LEU A 78 -3.86 -11.86 26.95
N SER A 79 -4.85 -11.89 27.85
CA SER A 79 -6.26 -12.06 27.50
C SER A 79 -6.78 -10.84 26.72
N ASP A 80 -6.42 -9.62 27.09
CA ASP A 80 -6.79 -8.43 26.32
C ASP A 80 -6.15 -8.40 24.92
N CYS A 81 -4.92 -8.89 24.78
CA CYS A 81 -4.23 -9.04 23.49
C CYS A 81 -4.91 -10.03 22.55
N ALA A 82 -5.71 -10.96 23.11
CA ALA A 82 -6.43 -11.96 22.35
C ALA A 82 -7.33 -11.33 21.27
N ALA A 83 -7.91 -10.16 21.54
CA ALA A 83 -8.80 -9.46 20.63
C ALA A 83 -8.11 -9.01 19.33
N PHE A 84 -6.78 -8.88 19.32
CA PHE A 84 -6.01 -8.37 18.18
C PHE A 84 -5.20 -9.44 17.46
N THR A 85 -4.78 -10.47 18.19
CA THR A 85 -3.73 -11.39 17.74
C THR A 85 -4.26 -12.80 17.47
N ARG A 86 -5.37 -13.20 18.08
CA ARG A 86 -5.81 -14.60 18.07
C ARG A 86 -6.77 -14.91 16.95
N ARG A 87 -6.70 -16.17 16.53
CA ARG A 87 -7.72 -16.77 15.68
C ARG A 87 -8.90 -17.21 16.54
N ARG A 88 -10.10 -17.14 15.98
CA ARG A 88 -11.34 -17.59 16.64
C ARG A 88 -11.17 -19.05 17.12
N ASN A 89 -11.50 -19.32 18.38
CA ASN A 89 -11.45 -20.63 19.08
C ASN A 89 -10.10 -21.11 19.64
N GLU A 90 -9.09 -20.25 19.72
CA GLU A 90 -7.83 -20.63 20.36
C GLU A 90 -7.94 -20.56 21.91
N ARG A 91 -7.27 -21.45 22.67
CA ARG A 91 -7.38 -21.55 24.15
C ARG A 91 -6.60 -20.46 24.89
N LEU A 92 -7.19 -19.68 25.79
CA LEU A 92 -6.53 -18.52 26.41
C LEU A 92 -5.07 -18.79 26.84
N PRO A 93 -4.15 -17.85 26.51
CA PRO A 93 -2.75 -17.99 26.90
C PRO A 93 -2.63 -18.00 28.42
N VAL A 94 -2.02 -19.06 28.96
CA VAL A 94 -1.64 -19.17 30.36
C VAL A 94 -0.24 -18.57 30.51
N ALA A 95 -0.01 -17.78 31.56
CA ALA A 95 1.30 -17.20 31.79
C ALA A 95 2.34 -18.29 32.09
N ALA A 96 3.54 -18.14 31.53
CA ALA A 96 4.65 -19.04 31.81
C ALA A 96 4.98 -19.06 33.32
N PRO A 97 5.38 -20.21 33.88
CA PRO A 97 5.62 -20.36 35.31
C PRO A 97 6.94 -19.70 35.78
N ASP A 98 7.88 -19.47 34.86
CA ASP A 98 9.21 -18.92 35.08
C ASP A 98 9.34 -17.50 34.50
N LEU A 99 10.20 -16.67 35.11
CA LEU A 99 10.37 -15.28 34.68
C LEU A 99 10.96 -15.16 33.27
N ALA A 100 11.87 -16.04 32.88
CA ALA A 100 12.44 -16.05 31.53
C ALA A 100 11.38 -16.42 30.47
N GLY A 101 10.61 -17.47 30.72
CA GLY A 101 9.48 -17.85 29.88
C GLY A 101 8.42 -16.76 29.79
N LEU A 102 8.13 -16.07 30.91
CA LEU A 102 7.14 -14.99 30.92
C LEU A 102 7.61 -13.80 30.07
N ALA A 103 8.87 -13.40 30.21
CA ALA A 103 9.45 -12.34 29.39
C ALA A 103 9.37 -12.68 27.89
N ALA A 104 9.73 -13.92 27.51
CA ALA A 104 9.62 -14.37 26.12
C ALA A 104 8.17 -14.35 25.61
N GLN A 105 7.22 -14.80 26.43
CA GLN A 105 5.79 -14.81 26.09
C GLN A 105 5.24 -13.40 25.89
N LEU A 106 5.58 -12.46 26.78
CA LEU A 106 5.19 -11.05 26.65
C LEU A 106 5.83 -10.41 25.40
N GLY A 107 7.09 -10.74 25.09
CA GLY A 107 7.75 -10.30 23.87
C GLY A 107 7.07 -10.79 22.60
N GLN A 108 6.63 -12.06 22.57
CA GLN A 108 5.84 -12.61 21.46
C GLN A 108 4.48 -11.90 21.32
N ALA A 109 3.82 -11.59 22.44
CA ALA A 109 2.57 -10.82 22.42
C ALA A 109 2.76 -9.40 21.88
N LEU A 110 3.85 -8.70 22.26
CA LEU A 110 4.21 -7.39 21.68
C LEU A 110 4.41 -7.49 20.16
N ALA A 111 5.21 -8.47 19.72
CA ALA A 111 5.48 -8.65 18.30
C ALA A 111 4.18 -8.92 17.50
N ALA A 112 3.25 -9.69 18.07
CA ALA A 112 1.95 -9.94 17.45
C ALA A 112 1.07 -8.68 17.39
N LEU A 113 1.09 -7.83 18.44
CA LEU A 113 0.40 -6.54 18.44
C LEU A 113 0.98 -5.57 17.40
N GLU A 114 2.31 -5.54 17.24
CA GLU A 114 2.99 -4.75 16.20
C GLU A 114 2.68 -5.29 14.80
N GLY A 115 2.58 -6.61 14.65
CA GLY A 115 2.11 -7.25 13.43
C GLY A 115 0.71 -6.76 13.06
N TRP A 116 -0.23 -6.78 14.01
CA TRP A 116 -1.59 -6.27 13.81
C TRP A 116 -1.59 -4.77 13.45
N GLU A 117 -0.82 -3.96 14.17
CA GLU A 117 -0.67 -2.54 13.89
C GLU A 117 -0.15 -2.30 12.47
N ALA A 118 0.84 -3.06 12.02
CA ALA A 118 1.43 -2.90 10.71
C ALA A 118 0.43 -3.10 9.57
N HIS A 119 -0.56 -3.97 9.76
CA HIS A 119 -1.64 -4.19 8.80
C HIS A 119 -2.65 -3.03 8.77
N HIS A 120 -2.93 -2.41 9.92
CA HIS A 120 -3.96 -1.37 10.07
C HIS A 120 -3.42 0.06 10.01
N THR A 121 -2.14 0.22 9.70
CA THR A 121 -1.48 1.53 9.64
C THR A 121 -0.85 1.78 8.28
N THR A 122 -0.69 3.06 7.96
CA THR A 122 0.06 3.54 6.80
C THR A 122 1.01 4.65 7.22
N TRP A 123 2.01 4.88 6.38
CA TRP A 123 2.88 6.05 6.49
C TRP A 123 2.26 7.21 5.73
N ASP A 124 2.05 8.34 6.41
CA ASP A 124 1.67 9.58 5.75
C ASP A 124 2.91 10.42 5.48
N THR A 125 3.22 10.64 4.20
CA THR A 125 4.36 11.46 3.76
C THR A 125 4.16 12.95 4.03
N ARG A 126 2.92 13.41 4.21
CA ARG A 126 2.63 14.83 4.47
C ARG A 126 3.07 15.25 5.86
N PHE A 127 2.87 14.36 6.84
CA PHE A 127 3.19 14.62 8.24
C PHE A 127 4.41 13.84 8.74
N ASN A 128 5.03 13.00 7.89
CA ASN A 128 6.12 12.11 8.27
C ASN A 128 5.80 11.30 9.54
N CYS A 129 4.57 10.78 9.62
CA CYS A 129 4.12 10.01 10.76
C CYS A 129 3.30 8.80 10.35
N ARG A 130 3.25 7.82 11.24
CA ARG A 130 2.41 6.64 11.07
C ARG A 130 0.99 6.95 11.52
N ILE A 131 0.02 6.62 10.68
CA ILE A 131 -1.40 6.86 10.91
C ILE A 131 -2.19 5.55 10.89
N TRP A 132 -3.21 5.46 11.73
CA TRP A 132 -4.24 4.43 11.69
C TRP A 132 -5.13 4.61 10.47
N ASN A 133 -5.38 3.54 9.74
CA ASN A 133 -6.39 3.51 8.68
C ASN A 133 -7.74 3.25 9.33
N LEU A 134 -8.53 4.31 9.57
CA LEU A 134 -9.86 4.16 10.16
C LEU A 134 -10.93 4.11 9.07
N HIS A 135 -12.05 3.43 9.35
CA HIS A 135 -13.22 3.48 8.48
C HIS A 135 -13.72 4.91 8.23
N THR A 136 -13.61 5.75 9.25
CA THR A 136 -14.13 7.12 9.26
C THR A 136 -13.03 8.17 9.20
N GLY A 137 -11.81 7.82 8.80
CA GLY A 137 -10.72 8.78 8.64
C GLY A 137 -9.35 8.20 8.97
N TYR A 138 -8.51 9.00 9.59
CA TYR A 138 -7.21 8.58 10.09
C TYR A 138 -6.95 9.18 11.46
N LEU A 139 -6.16 8.49 12.25
CA LEU A 139 -5.71 8.95 13.56
C LEU A 139 -4.21 8.70 13.64
N PRO A 140 -3.38 9.71 13.92
CA PRO A 140 -1.96 9.47 14.11
C PRO A 140 -1.74 8.60 15.36
N ILE A 141 -0.69 7.78 15.34
CA ILE A 141 -0.36 6.92 16.47
C ILE A 141 0.27 7.77 17.57
N MET A 142 -0.39 7.92 18.73
CA MET A 142 0.05 8.88 19.75
C MET A 142 1.34 8.45 20.43
N ARG A 143 1.55 7.15 20.67
CA ARG A 143 2.81 6.64 21.26
C ARG A 143 4.08 6.99 20.44
N LEU A 144 3.94 7.27 19.14
CA LEU A 144 5.07 7.62 18.27
C LEU A 144 5.34 9.13 18.24
N HIS A 145 4.70 9.92 19.12
CA HIS A 145 4.87 11.37 19.23
C HIS A 145 4.78 12.09 17.88
N PRO A 146 3.60 12.05 17.23
CA PRO A 146 3.41 12.66 15.93
C PRO A 146 3.58 14.19 16.01
N PRO A 147 4.03 14.84 14.93
CA PRO A 147 4.19 16.28 14.91
C PRO A 147 2.83 16.99 15.07
N ALA A 148 2.84 18.16 15.73
CA ALA A 148 1.63 18.92 16.02
C ALA A 148 0.78 19.29 14.79
N ALA A 149 1.39 19.32 13.60
CA ALA A 149 0.68 19.50 12.33
C ALA A 149 -0.29 18.35 12.01
N ALA A 150 0.08 17.10 12.33
CA ALA A 150 -0.76 15.92 12.11
C ALA A 150 -2.01 15.93 13.01
N LEU A 151 -1.88 16.47 14.23
CA LEU A 151 -2.96 16.57 15.21
C LEU A 151 -4.03 17.60 14.84
N LYS A 152 -3.62 18.66 14.14
CA LYS A 152 -4.49 19.80 13.81
C LYS A 152 -5.14 19.68 12.44
N PHE A 153 -4.75 18.68 11.64
CA PHE A 153 -5.26 18.56 10.29
C PHE A 153 -6.74 18.14 10.31
N GLN A 154 -7.60 19.00 9.78
CA GLN A 154 -9.01 18.70 9.61
C GLN A 154 -9.23 17.80 8.39
N ARG A 155 -10.12 16.84 8.56
CA ARG A 155 -10.47 15.86 7.53
C ARG A 155 -10.97 16.56 6.26
N ASP A 156 -10.62 16.02 5.09
CA ASP A 156 -11.38 16.30 3.87
C ASP A 156 -12.80 15.77 4.07
N ASP A 157 -13.78 16.69 4.08
CA ASP A 157 -15.19 16.35 4.27
C ASP A 157 -15.60 15.29 3.23
N PRO A 158 -16.10 14.11 3.65
CA PRO A 158 -16.53 13.06 2.71
C PRO A 158 -17.54 13.60 1.68
N ASP A 159 -18.36 14.58 2.04
CA ASP A 159 -19.26 15.22 1.10
C ASP A 159 -18.51 16.14 0.13
N ALA A 160 -17.44 16.82 0.55
CA ALA A 160 -16.56 17.55 -0.36
C ALA A 160 -15.83 16.61 -1.35
N ILE A 161 -15.41 15.42 -0.91
CA ILE A 161 -14.81 14.40 -1.78
C ILE A 161 -15.85 13.90 -2.79
N ARG A 162 -17.07 13.58 -2.36
CA ARG A 162 -18.17 13.19 -3.25
C ARG A 162 -18.47 14.28 -4.27
N HIS A 163 -18.60 15.52 -3.83
CA HIS A 163 -18.87 16.66 -4.71
C HIS A 163 -17.75 16.83 -5.75
N LYS A 164 -16.49 16.66 -5.35
CA LYS A 164 -15.37 16.70 -6.27
C LYS A 164 -15.44 15.58 -7.30
N LEU A 165 -15.83 14.37 -6.88
CA LEU A 165 -15.97 13.21 -7.77
C LEU A 165 -17.12 13.40 -8.77
N VAL A 166 -18.28 13.87 -8.29
CA VAL A 166 -19.43 14.22 -9.13
C VAL A 166 -19.02 15.28 -10.16
N ARG A 167 -18.35 16.36 -9.74
CA ARG A 167 -17.85 17.41 -10.65
C ARG A 167 -16.90 16.85 -11.71
N MET A 168 -16.02 15.92 -11.35
CA MET A 168 -15.13 15.27 -12.32
C MET A 168 -15.89 14.40 -13.32
N MET A 169 -16.89 13.65 -12.86
CA MET A 169 -17.72 12.82 -13.75
C MET A 169 -18.53 13.69 -14.71
N GLU A 170 -19.16 14.76 -14.23
CA GLU A 170 -19.91 15.72 -15.05
C GLU A 170 -19.00 16.42 -16.08
N SER A 171 -17.80 16.84 -15.67
CA SER A 171 -16.82 17.45 -16.58
C SER A 171 -16.44 16.48 -17.70
N ARG A 172 -16.20 15.21 -17.39
CA ARG A 172 -15.86 14.19 -18.36
C ARG A 172 -17.02 13.92 -19.32
N GLN A 173 -18.24 13.88 -18.80
CA GLN A 173 -19.44 13.63 -19.59
C GLN A 173 -19.73 14.80 -20.55
N ARG A 174 -19.51 16.04 -20.10
CA ARG A 174 -19.62 17.23 -20.95
C ARG A 174 -18.58 17.23 -22.08
N GLN A 175 -17.33 16.88 -21.76
CA GLN A 175 -16.28 16.79 -22.76
C GLN A 175 -16.61 15.75 -23.83
N ALA A 176 -17.07 14.55 -23.42
CA ALA A 176 -17.49 13.52 -24.36
C ALA A 176 -18.68 13.95 -25.24
N TYR A 177 -19.62 14.72 -24.67
CA TYR A 177 -20.74 15.30 -25.44
C TYR A 177 -20.24 16.31 -26.48
N GLU A 178 -19.35 17.23 -26.10
CA GLU A 178 -18.79 18.25 -27.00
C GLU A 178 -17.96 17.61 -28.12
N GLU A 179 -17.14 16.60 -27.80
CA GLU A 179 -16.38 15.82 -28.79
C GLU A 179 -17.32 15.10 -29.77
N GLY A 180 -18.38 14.46 -29.27
CA GLY A 180 -19.39 13.80 -30.10
C GLY A 180 -20.18 14.78 -30.97
N PHE A 181 -20.52 15.95 -30.43
CA PHE A 181 -21.23 17.00 -31.17
C PHE A 181 -20.35 17.61 -32.27
N ALA A 182 -19.07 17.87 -31.98
CA ALA A 182 -18.10 18.34 -32.96
C ALA A 182 -17.88 17.31 -34.08
N ALA A 183 -17.69 16.03 -33.74
CA ALA A 183 -17.57 14.95 -34.71
C ALA A 183 -18.84 14.84 -35.59
N GLY A 184 -20.02 14.97 -34.99
CA GLY A 184 -21.30 14.98 -35.72
C GLY A 184 -21.46 16.15 -36.68
N ARG A 185 -20.94 17.35 -36.33
CA ARG A 185 -20.91 18.50 -37.25
C ARG A 185 -19.93 18.26 -38.39
N ALA A 186 -18.72 17.81 -38.11
CA ALA A 186 -17.71 17.51 -39.12
C ALA A 186 -18.20 16.44 -40.13
N ALA A 187 -18.95 15.43 -39.65
CA ALA A 187 -19.54 14.41 -40.52
C ALA A 187 -20.64 14.96 -41.44
N ARG A 188 -21.33 16.05 -41.06
CA ARG A 188 -22.38 16.71 -41.86
C ARG A 188 -21.83 17.74 -42.83
N GLU A 189 -20.77 18.44 -42.45
CA GLU A 189 -20.03 19.34 -43.34
C GLU A 189 -19.32 18.56 -44.46
N GLY A 190 -19.13 17.25 -44.27
CA GLY A 190 -18.59 16.34 -45.27
C GLY A 190 -17.08 16.44 -45.37
N VAL A 191 -16.44 15.34 -45.76
CA VAL A 191 -15.05 15.35 -46.22
C VAL A 191 -14.95 16.42 -47.31
N PRO A 192 -13.99 17.37 -47.28
CA PRO A 192 -13.79 18.25 -48.41
C PRO A 192 -13.57 17.36 -49.62
N VAL A 193 -14.53 17.37 -50.54
CA VAL A 193 -14.43 16.69 -51.83
C VAL A 193 -13.12 17.19 -52.42
N PRO A 194 -12.12 16.33 -52.69
CA PRO A 194 -10.94 16.79 -53.41
C PRO A 194 -11.45 17.36 -54.73
N GLU A 195 -11.22 18.66 -54.93
CA GLU A 195 -11.61 19.33 -56.16
C GLU A 195 -11.03 18.52 -57.32
N THR A 196 -11.91 17.95 -58.12
CA THR A 196 -11.62 17.42 -59.46
C THR A 196 -11.11 18.57 -60.31
N GLY A 197 -9.82 18.87 -60.18
CA GLY A 197 -9.07 19.59 -61.20
C GLY A 197 -9.03 18.75 -62.49
N PRO A 198 -9.05 19.38 -63.67
CA PRO A 198 -9.01 18.65 -64.94
C PRO A 198 -7.71 17.84 -65.02
N ALA A 199 -7.86 16.60 -65.50
CA ALA A 199 -6.78 15.65 -65.69
C ALA A 199 -5.61 16.29 -66.46
N PRO A 200 -4.38 16.26 -65.94
CA PRO A 200 -3.21 16.29 -66.79
C PRO A 200 -3.05 14.89 -67.39
N GLU A 201 -3.32 14.79 -68.69
CA GLU A 201 -2.71 13.78 -69.54
C GLU A 201 -1.20 13.79 -69.29
N THR A 202 -0.68 12.70 -68.71
CA THR A 202 0.52 12.03 -69.21
C THR A 202 0.77 10.79 -68.34
N ALA A 203 0.25 9.68 -68.84
CA ALA A 203 0.85 8.38 -68.57
C ALA A 203 2.28 8.39 -69.15
N ALA A 204 3.26 8.57 -68.28
CA ALA A 204 4.63 8.14 -68.55
C ALA A 204 5.17 7.49 -67.28
N ALA A 205 4.82 6.22 -67.12
CA ALA A 205 5.52 5.32 -66.22
C ALA A 205 6.97 5.17 -66.72
N ILE A 206 7.92 5.89 -66.13
CA ILE A 206 9.36 5.58 -66.27
C ILE A 206 10.03 5.74 -64.92
N TYR A 207 10.03 4.66 -64.16
CA TYR A 207 11.00 4.40 -63.10
C TYR A 207 12.40 4.13 -63.73
N PRO A 208 13.47 4.17 -62.91
CA PRO A 208 14.68 4.93 -63.16
C PRO A 208 15.76 4.09 -63.83
N ARG A 209 16.70 4.70 -64.56
CA ARG A 209 18.12 4.28 -64.52
C ARG A 209 19.06 5.46 -64.72
N LEU A 210 19.82 5.74 -63.67
CA LEU A 210 21.16 6.29 -63.75
C LEU A 210 21.99 5.51 -64.79
N ARG A 211 22.59 6.20 -65.77
CA ARG A 211 24.04 6.19 -65.99
C ARG A 211 24.45 7.12 -67.14
N ARG A 212 25.47 7.92 -66.83
CA ARG A 212 26.42 8.56 -67.75
C ARG A 212 27.13 7.52 -68.65
N LEU A 213 27.84 8.06 -69.64
CA LEU A 213 28.84 7.50 -70.58
C LEU A 213 28.24 7.47 -72.00
N ASP A 214 28.71 8.20 -73.01
CA ASP A 214 29.79 9.18 -73.18
C ASP A 214 29.35 10.15 -74.30
#